data_AF-A0A924KUI6-F1
#
_entry.id   AF-A0A924KUI6-F1
#
_cell.length_a   1.000
_cell.length_b   1.000
_cell.length_c   1.000
_cell.angle_alpha   90.00
_cell.angle_beta   90.00
_cell.angle_gamma   90.00
#
_symmetry.space_group_name_H-M   'P 1'
#
loop_
_entity.id
_entity.type
_entity.pdbx_description
1 polymer ?
#
loop_
_entity_poly.entity_id
_entity_poly.type
_entity_poly.pdbx_seq_one_letter_code
_entity_poly.pdbx_strand_id
1 'polypeptide(L)'
;MERAPLLEEAMSFYKKEVDREPLFAAAWNNLGWALTDKALLQNSKEAKNGLFLEAYPNFERTLAIEPFNVDALNNIGWIDLNRAIDAVTLTEKMHLLDGAEARLKLAIALDPDYERSTQNLSLVAKLRVAFN
;
A
#
# COMPACT_ATOMS: atom_id res chain seq x y z
N MET A 1 -1.49 9.66 22.88
CA MET A 1 -2.65 9.07 22.20
C MET A 1 -3.20 10.15 21.26
N GLU A 2 -2.52 10.40 20.13
CA GLU A 2 -2.81 11.55 19.24
C GLU A 2 -2.74 11.22 17.74
N ARG A 3 -2.34 9.99 17.37
CA ARG A 3 -2.10 9.61 15.97
C ARG A 3 -3.36 9.59 15.12
N ALA A 4 -4.48 9.11 15.65
CA ALA A 4 -5.72 8.98 14.88
C ALA A 4 -6.32 10.34 14.45
N PRO A 5 -6.45 11.36 15.33
CA PRO A 5 -6.90 12.69 14.92
C PRO A 5 -6.03 13.32 13.81
N LEU A 6 -4.70 13.18 13.92
CA LEU A 6 -3.76 13.70 12.92
C LEU A 6 -3.91 13.01 11.56
N LEU A 7 -4.24 11.72 11.55
CA LEU A 7 -4.50 10.98 10.31
C LEU A 7 -5.79 11.45 9.62
N GLU A 8 -6.86 11.71 10.37
CA GLU A 8 -8.11 12.22 9.80
C GLU A 8 -7.92 13.62 9.20
N GLU A 9 -7.15 14.48 9.87
CA GLU A 9 -6.81 15.80 9.35
C GLU A 9 -5.98 15.70 8.07
N ALA A 10 -4.95 14.85 8.05
CA ALA A 10 -4.12 14.60 6.87
C ALA A 10 -4.96 14.07 5.70
N MET A 11 -5.84 13.10 5.94
CA MET A 11 -6.75 12.59 4.91
C MET A 11 -7.68 13.68 4.36
N SER A 12 -8.25 14.52 5.23
CA SER A 12 -9.09 15.65 4.83
C SER A 12 -8.33 16.65 3.97
N PHE A 13 -7.10 16.97 4.35
CA PHE A 13 -6.21 17.85 3.59
C PHE A 13 -5.90 17.27 2.21
N TYR A 14 -5.40 16.03 2.13
CA TYR A 14 -5.05 15.42 0.84
C TYR A 14 -6.27 15.19 -0.04
N LYS A 15 -7.44 14.89 0.54
CA LYS A 15 -8.69 14.80 -0.22
C LYS A 15 -9.04 16.11 -0.92
N LYS A 16 -8.96 17.24 -0.21
CA LYS A 16 -9.16 18.56 -0.82
C LYS A 16 -8.14 18.84 -1.92
N GLU A 17 -6.91 18.41 -1.72
CA GLU A 17 -5.85 18.63 -2.70
C GLU A 17 -6.06 17.81 -3.98
N VAL A 18 -6.45 16.53 -3.87
CA VAL A 18 -6.76 15.73 -5.07
C VAL A 18 -8.02 16.20 -5.79
N ASP A 19 -8.98 16.76 -5.08
CA ASP A 19 -10.18 17.38 -5.68
C ASP A 19 -9.81 18.67 -6.45
N ARG A 20 -8.87 19.45 -5.92
CA ARG A 20 -8.40 20.71 -6.53
C ARG A 20 -7.43 20.48 -7.69
N GLU A 21 -6.48 19.56 -7.53
CA GLU A 21 -5.41 19.27 -8.48
C GLU A 21 -5.34 17.75 -8.76
N PRO A 22 -6.23 17.20 -9.61
CA PRO A 22 -6.34 15.74 -9.82
C PRO A 22 -5.13 15.07 -10.47
N LEU A 23 -4.18 15.85 -10.99
CA LEU A 23 -2.91 15.40 -11.56
C LEU A 23 -1.73 15.55 -10.60
N PHE A 24 -1.97 15.93 -9.34
CA PHE A 24 -0.91 16.01 -8.34
C PHE A 24 -0.65 14.63 -7.71
N ALA A 25 0.31 13.89 -8.27
CA ALA A 25 0.61 12.50 -7.91
C ALA A 25 0.95 12.31 -6.42
N ALA A 26 1.68 13.27 -5.82
CA ALA A 26 2.07 13.20 -4.42
C ALA A 26 0.87 13.30 -3.46
N ALA A 27 -0.16 14.08 -3.79
CA ALA A 27 -1.38 14.16 -2.99
C ALA A 27 -2.13 12.83 -2.97
N TRP A 28 -2.25 12.18 -4.13
CA TRP A 28 -2.82 10.82 -4.24
C TRP A 28 -2.00 9.80 -3.43
N ASN A 29 -0.67 9.81 -3.55
CA ASN A 29 0.19 8.89 -2.81
C ASN A 29 0.03 9.08 -1.30
N ASN A 30 0.01 10.32 -0.84
CA ASN A 30 -0.08 10.63 0.58
C ASN A 30 -1.48 10.35 1.15
N LEU A 31 -2.54 10.52 0.37
CA LEU A 31 -3.89 10.09 0.76
C LEU A 31 -3.97 8.57 0.92
N GLY A 32 -3.44 7.82 -0.05
CA GLY A 32 -3.32 6.36 0.03
C GLY A 32 -2.49 5.92 1.24
N TRP A 33 -1.39 6.62 1.54
CA TRP A 33 -0.56 6.33 2.70
C TRP A 33 -1.29 6.60 4.02
N ALA A 34 -2.00 7.72 4.14
CA ALA A 34 -2.77 8.03 5.35
C ALA A 34 -3.86 6.99 5.62
N LEU A 35 -4.54 6.51 4.57
CA LEU A 35 -5.50 5.40 4.65
C LEU A 35 -4.84 4.09 5.06
N THR A 36 -3.67 3.78 4.49
CA THR A 36 -2.87 2.60 4.86
C THR A 36 -2.46 2.66 6.34
N ASP A 37 -1.99 3.83 6.81
CA ASP A 37 -1.59 4.00 8.20
C ASP A 37 -2.78 3.82 9.15
N LYS A 38 -3.94 4.37 8.79
CA LYS A 38 -5.20 4.16 9.52
C LYS A 38 -5.64 2.70 9.53
N ALA A 39 -5.41 1.95 8.44
CA ALA A 39 -5.69 0.52 8.35
C ALA A 39 -4.84 -0.28 9.35
N LEU A 40 -3.55 0.05 9.46
CA LEU A 40 -2.63 -0.62 10.38
C LEU A 40 -2.94 -0.37 11.87
N LEU A 41 -3.76 0.64 12.18
CA LEU A 41 -4.26 0.90 13.53
C LEU A 41 -5.55 0.12 13.86
N GLN A 42 -6.16 -0.56 12.90
CA GLN A 42 -7.38 -1.33 13.13
C GLN A 42 -7.08 -2.69 13.76
N ASN A 43 -7.90 -3.07 14.75
CA ASN A 43 -7.84 -4.39 15.38
C ASN A 43 -8.65 -5.45 14.63
N SER A 44 -9.66 -5.04 13.85
CA SER A 44 -10.45 -5.95 13.01
C SER A 44 -9.81 -6.08 11.63
N LYS A 45 -9.67 -7.33 11.19
CA LYS A 45 -9.24 -7.67 9.83
C LYS A 45 -10.17 -7.04 8.78
N GLU A 46 -11.48 -7.03 9.03
CA GLU A 46 -12.48 -6.47 8.11
C GLU A 46 -12.30 -4.97 7.98
N ALA A 47 -12.14 -4.25 9.10
CA ALA A 47 -11.90 -2.81 9.10
C ALA A 47 -10.57 -2.45 8.43
N LYS A 48 -9.50 -3.19 8.75
CA LYS A 48 -8.17 -3.06 8.13
C LYS A 48 -8.25 -3.25 6.62
N ASN A 49 -8.88 -4.33 6.16
CA ASN A 49 -9.02 -4.62 4.73
C ASN A 49 -9.90 -3.61 4.00
N GLY A 50 -10.96 -3.10 4.63
CA GLY A 50 -11.78 -2.04 4.07
C GLY A 50 -10.96 -0.79 3.76
N LEU A 51 -10.12 -0.36 4.71
CA LEU A 51 -9.24 0.80 4.54
C LEU A 51 -8.13 0.55 3.51
N PHE A 52 -7.59 -0.66 3.42
CA PHE A 52 -6.66 -1.00 2.33
C PHE A 52 -7.31 -0.94 0.94
N LEU A 53 -8.56 -1.41 0.82
CA LEU A 53 -9.31 -1.32 -0.43
C LEU A 53 -9.65 0.13 -0.79
N GLU A 54 -9.83 1.01 0.20
CA GLU A 54 -9.96 2.45 -0.01
C GLU A 54 -8.63 3.11 -0.39
N ALA A 55 -7.51 2.66 0.19
CA ALA A 55 -6.17 3.18 -0.11
C ALA A 55 -5.71 2.83 -1.54
N TYR A 56 -5.96 1.61 -1.99
CA TYR A 56 -5.43 1.04 -3.23
C TYR A 56 -5.59 1.94 -4.47
N PRO A 57 -6.80 2.46 -4.78
CA PRO A 57 -7.02 3.26 -5.99
C PRO A 57 -6.25 4.59 -5.98
N ASN A 58 -5.89 5.10 -4.80
CA ASN A 58 -5.07 6.33 -4.71
C ASN A 58 -3.65 6.07 -5.22
N PHE A 59 -3.05 4.94 -4.87
CA PHE A 59 -1.74 4.56 -5.40
C PHE A 59 -1.81 4.19 -6.89
N GLU A 60 -2.87 3.52 -7.34
CA GLU A 60 -3.08 3.32 -8.78
C GLU A 60 -3.19 4.64 -9.54
N ARG A 61 -3.85 5.64 -8.93
CA ARG A 61 -3.93 6.98 -9.49
C ARG A 61 -2.56 7.67 -9.52
N THR A 62 -1.74 7.53 -8.48
CA THR A 62 -0.34 7.97 -8.50
C THR A 62 0.40 7.33 -9.66
N LEU A 63 0.29 6.01 -9.86
CA LEU A 63 0.98 5.31 -10.96
C LEU A 63 0.42 5.67 -12.35
N ALA A 64 -0.85 6.04 -12.45
CA ALA A 64 -1.42 6.54 -13.70
C ALA A 64 -0.84 7.91 -14.11
N ILE A 65 -0.41 8.72 -13.15
CA ILE A 65 0.21 10.03 -13.36
C ILE A 65 1.73 9.91 -13.48
N GLU A 66 2.34 9.11 -12.60
CA GLU A 66 3.78 8.84 -12.50
C GLU A 66 4.02 7.32 -12.51
N PRO A 67 4.12 6.68 -13.69
CA PRO A 67 4.22 5.22 -13.81
C PRO A 67 5.43 4.57 -13.12
N PHE A 68 6.45 5.36 -12.80
CA PHE A 68 7.69 4.92 -12.16
C PHE A 68 7.81 5.38 -10.71
N ASN A 69 6.70 5.78 -10.07
CA ASN A 69 6.70 6.20 -8.68
C ASN A 69 7.00 5.01 -7.74
N VAL A 70 8.21 4.99 -7.18
CA VAL A 70 8.73 3.90 -6.33
C VAL A 70 7.95 3.77 -5.02
N ASP A 71 7.55 4.88 -4.41
CA ASP A 71 6.74 4.87 -3.19
C ASP A 71 5.39 4.18 -3.42
N ALA A 72 4.67 4.53 -4.50
CA ALA A 72 3.37 3.94 -4.81
C ALA A 72 3.48 2.44 -5.11
N LEU A 73 4.50 2.01 -5.87
CA LEU A 73 4.75 0.58 -6.12
C LEU A 73 5.01 -0.18 -4.81
N ASN A 74 5.86 0.37 -3.93
CA ASN A 74 6.11 -0.22 -2.63
C ASN A 74 4.85 -0.28 -1.75
N ASN A 75 4.06 0.80 -1.73
CA ASN A 75 2.88 0.90 -0.89
C ASN A 75 1.79 -0.09 -1.31
N ILE A 76 1.56 -0.26 -2.61
CA ILE A 76 0.65 -1.31 -3.10
C ILE A 76 1.19 -2.70 -2.73
N GLY A 77 2.49 -2.95 -2.93
CA GLY A 77 3.10 -4.21 -2.54
C GLY A 77 2.95 -4.51 -1.05
N TRP A 78 3.04 -3.49 -0.19
CA TRP A 78 2.82 -3.60 1.25
C TRP A 78 1.36 -3.89 1.60
N ILE A 79 0.41 -3.27 0.91
CA ILE A 79 -1.03 -3.58 1.06
C ILE A 79 -1.29 -5.04 0.70
N ASP A 80 -0.82 -5.49 -0.46
CA ASP A 80 -1.03 -6.86 -0.94
C ASP A 80 -0.43 -7.88 0.04
N LEU A 81 0.78 -7.61 0.55
CA LEU A 81 1.42 -8.42 1.59
C LEU A 81 0.55 -8.54 2.86
N ASN A 82 0.05 -7.42 3.37
CA ASN A 82 -0.78 -7.42 4.57
C ASN A 82 -2.11 -8.15 4.35
N ARG A 83 -2.74 -7.94 3.20
CA ARG A 83 -3.96 -8.66 2.82
C ARG A 83 -3.71 -10.15 2.66
N ALA A 84 -2.53 -10.58 2.21
CA ALA A 84 -2.18 -12.00 2.10
C ALA A 84 -2.09 -12.68 3.48
N ILE A 85 -1.55 -12.00 4.49
CA ILE A 85 -1.53 -12.53 5.87
C ILE A 85 -2.97 -12.83 6.32
N ASP A 86 -3.85 -11.88 6.05
CA ASP A 86 -5.24 -11.93 6.49
C ASP A 86 -6.12 -12.81 5.59
N ALA A 87 -5.76 -13.10 4.34
CA ALA A 87 -6.55 -13.90 3.40
C ALA A 87 -6.90 -15.31 3.93
N VAL A 88 -8.09 -15.81 3.57
CA VAL A 88 -8.61 -17.09 4.11
C VAL A 88 -8.14 -18.29 3.28
N THR A 89 -8.10 -18.14 1.96
CA THR A 89 -7.77 -19.23 1.05
C THR A 89 -6.32 -19.16 0.60
N LEU A 90 -5.67 -20.31 0.41
CA LEU A 90 -4.31 -20.37 -0.12
C LEU A 90 -4.21 -19.70 -1.50
N THR A 91 -5.21 -19.89 -2.35
CA THR A 91 -5.26 -19.26 -3.67
C THR A 91 -5.22 -17.74 -3.59
N GLU A 92 -6.02 -17.14 -2.70
CA GLU A 92 -6.01 -15.69 -2.50
C GLU A 92 -4.68 -15.21 -1.91
N LYS A 93 -4.14 -15.93 -0.92
CA LYS A 93 -2.81 -15.65 -0.34
C LYS A 93 -1.74 -15.59 -1.42
N MET A 94 -1.65 -16.61 -2.26
CA MET A 94 -0.65 -16.69 -3.31
C MET A 94 -0.83 -15.62 -4.38
N HIS A 95 -2.06 -15.34 -4.80
CA HIS A 95 -2.35 -14.27 -5.76
C HIS A 95 -1.89 -12.89 -5.24
N LEU A 96 -2.15 -12.60 -3.97
CA LEU A 96 -1.72 -11.35 -3.34
C LEU A 96 -0.18 -11.30 -3.20
N LEU A 97 0.47 -12.40 -2.84
CA LEU A 97 1.94 -12.45 -2.78
C LEU A 97 2.58 -12.30 -4.17
N ASP A 98 1.98 -12.85 -5.23
CA ASP A 98 2.44 -12.64 -6.60
C ASP A 98 2.36 -11.16 -7.01
N GLY A 99 1.24 -10.51 -6.70
CA GLY A 99 1.07 -9.07 -6.93
C GLY A 99 2.06 -8.22 -6.14
N ALA A 100 2.26 -8.53 -4.86
CA ALA A 100 3.22 -7.84 -4.00
C ALA A 100 4.65 -7.98 -4.54
N GLU A 101 5.07 -9.20 -4.88
CA GLU A 101 6.39 -9.48 -5.41
C GLU A 101 6.67 -8.72 -6.71
N ALA A 102 5.73 -8.72 -7.65
CA ALA A 102 5.90 -8.05 -8.93
C ALA A 102 6.16 -6.55 -8.74
N ARG A 103 5.38 -5.89 -7.88
CA ARG A 103 5.48 -4.44 -7.62
C ARG A 103 6.75 -4.09 -6.85
N LEU A 104 7.10 -4.88 -5.84
CA LEU A 104 8.31 -4.66 -5.05
C LEU A 104 9.58 -4.86 -5.89
N LYS A 105 9.61 -5.89 -6.75
CA LYS A 105 10.72 -6.07 -7.71
C LYS A 105 10.82 -4.92 -8.69
N LEU A 106 9.69 -4.39 -9.18
CA LEU A 106 9.70 -3.22 -10.06
C LEU A 106 10.21 -1.98 -9.32
N ALA A 107 9.79 -1.75 -8.08
CA ALA A 107 10.29 -0.65 -7.25
C ALA A 107 11.81 -0.74 -7.04
N ILE A 108 12.35 -1.93 -6.73
CA ILE A 108 13.80 -2.16 -6.58
C ILE A 108 14.54 -1.99 -7.91
N ALA A 109 13.94 -2.37 -9.03
CA ALA A 109 14.55 -2.17 -10.34
C ALA A 109 14.67 -0.68 -10.72
N LEU A 110 13.72 0.15 -10.26
CA LEU A 110 13.71 1.59 -10.48
C LEU A 110 14.64 2.33 -9.50
N ASP A 111 14.69 1.88 -8.26
CA ASP A 111 15.57 2.39 -7.21
C ASP A 111 16.13 1.23 -6.37
N PRO A 112 17.35 0.74 -6.69
CA PRO A 112 17.98 -0.36 -5.98
C PRO A 112 18.31 -0.06 -4.51
N ASP A 113 18.45 1.22 -4.15
CA ASP A 113 18.79 1.66 -2.80
C ASP A 113 17.54 1.88 -1.93
N TYR A 114 16.35 1.64 -2.48
CA TYR A 114 15.08 1.77 -1.77
C TYR A 114 14.85 0.60 -0.80
N GLU A 115 15.48 0.68 0.37
CA GLU A 115 15.54 -0.40 1.38
C GLU A 115 14.16 -0.95 1.77
N ARG A 116 13.12 -0.10 1.83
CA ARG A 116 11.75 -0.50 2.19
C ARG A 116 11.21 -1.59 1.25
N SER A 117 11.45 -1.47 -0.06
CA SER A 117 10.99 -2.48 -1.03
C SER A 117 11.73 -3.80 -0.87
N THR A 118 13.05 -3.75 -0.63
CA THR A 118 13.87 -4.94 -0.38
C THR A 118 13.43 -5.66 0.90
N GLN A 119 13.15 -4.93 1.97
CA GLN A 119 12.63 -5.49 3.22
C GLN A 119 11.25 -6.14 3.01
N ASN A 120 10.34 -5.46 2.31
CA ASN A 120 9.01 -5.99 1.99
C ASN A 120 9.10 -7.24 1.10
N LEU A 121 10.00 -7.27 0.11
CA LEU A 121 10.21 -8.43 -0.75
C LEU A 121 10.75 -9.63 0.04
N SER A 122 11.64 -9.39 1.01
CA SER A 122 12.10 -10.45 1.93
C SER A 122 10.93 -11.04 2.74
N LEU A 123 9.99 -10.21 3.18
CA LEU A 123 8.79 -10.66 3.89
C LEU A 123 7.86 -11.49 2.97
N VAL A 124 7.70 -11.09 1.70
CA VAL A 124 6.95 -11.90 0.71
C VAL A 124 7.55 -13.30 0.60
N ALA A 125 8.87 -13.41 0.45
CA ALA A 125 9.54 -14.72 0.35
C ALA A 125 9.32 -15.59 1.60
N LYS A 126 9.38 -15.00 2.81
CA LYS A 126 9.10 -15.71 4.06
C LYS A 126 7.66 -16.22 4.13
N LEU A 127 6.69 -15.39 3.74
CA LEU A 127 5.27 -15.77 3.74
C LEU A 127 4.96 -16.87 2.72
N ARG A 128 5.55 -16.83 1.52
CA ARG A 128 5.41 -17.92 0.53
C ARG A 128 5.84 -19.27 1.11
N VAL A 129 6.99 -19.31 1.79
CA VAL A 129 7.48 -20.54 2.43
C VAL A 129 6.54 -20.99 3.55
N ALA A 130 5.98 -20.05 4.32
CA ALA A 130 5.07 -20.37 5.42
C ALA A 130 3.68 -20.85 4.96
N PHE A 131 3.27 -20.55 3.72
CA PHE A 131 1.99 -20.97 3.16
C PHE A 131 2.05 -22.25 2.31
N ASN A 132 3.26 -22.76 2.03
CA ASN A 132 3.49 -24.07 1.42
C ASN A 132 3.43 -25.18 2.47
#